data_AF-A0A973GRF8-F1
#
_entry.id   AF-A0A973GRF8-F1
#
_cell.length_a   1.000
_cell.length_b   1.000
_cell.length_c   1.000
_cell.angle_alpha   90.00
_cell.angle_beta   90.00
_cell.angle_gamma   90.00
#
_symmetry.space_group_name_H-M   'P 1'
#
loop_
_entity.id
_entity.type
_entity.pdbx_description
1 polymer ?
#
loop_
_entity_poly.entity_id
_entity_poly.type
_entity_poly.pdbx_seq_one_letter_code
_entity_poly.pdbx_strand_id
1 'polypeptide(L)'
;MFSLRKIRDDFLCPENQPVVFTGQYFDVEKDKTVRRYKGTACITCQSQSKYTKRKGGIRHLKMYPHEAAQNIMIAKMKTQEAKELYKLRQ
;
A
#
# COMPACT_ATOMS: atom_id res chain seq x y z
N MET A 1 -0.75 -4.67 -9.32
CA MET A 1 -1.18 -3.70 -8.29
C MET A 1 -1.91 -4.49 -7.21
N PHE A 2 -1.69 -4.21 -5.92
CA PHE A 2 -2.37 -4.94 -4.83
C PHE A 2 -3.73 -4.30 -4.55
N SER A 3 -4.77 -5.11 -4.34
CA SER A 3 -6.14 -4.63 -4.14
C SER A 3 -6.59 -4.86 -2.69
N LEU A 4 -7.06 -3.81 -2.02
CA LEU A 4 -7.57 -3.90 -0.65
C LEU A 4 -9.02 -4.40 -0.64
N ARG A 5 -9.30 -5.48 0.09
CA ARG A 5 -10.68 -5.93 0.38
C ARG A 5 -11.11 -5.39 1.75
N LYS A 6 -11.86 -4.28 1.74
CA LYS A 6 -12.33 -3.61 2.96
C LYS A 6 -13.18 -4.48 3.90
N ILE A 7 -13.87 -5.49 3.36
CA ILE A 7 -14.76 -6.38 4.12
C ILE A 7 -13.98 -7.29 5.09
N ARG A 8 -12.76 -7.71 4.70
CA ARG A 8 -11.95 -8.66 5.47
C ARG A 8 -10.65 -8.07 6.02
N ASP A 9 -10.43 -6.77 5.79
CA ASP A 9 -9.15 -6.08 6.07
C ASP A 9 -7.94 -6.88 5.53
N ASP A 10 -8.09 -7.43 4.32
CA ASP A 10 -7.07 -8.25 3.65
C ASP A 10 -6.69 -7.61 2.32
N PHE A 11 -5.41 -7.72 1.96
CA PHE A 11 -4.94 -7.35 0.64
C PHE A 11 -4.92 -8.57 -0.30
N LEU A 12 -5.15 -8.33 -1.58
CA LEU A 12 -4.96 -9.31 -2.65
C LEU A 12 -3.73 -8.96 -3.46
N CYS A 13 -2.88 -9.96 -3.64
CA CYS A 13 -1.85 -9.95 -4.67
C CYS A 13 -2.50 -10.03 -6.06
N PRO A 14 -1.86 -9.50 -7.12
CA PRO A 14 -2.28 -9.75 -8.50
C PRO A 14 -2.44 -11.23 -8.89
N GLU A 15 -1.77 -12.15 -8.18
CA GLU A 15 -1.93 -13.60 -8.32
C GLU A 15 -3.14 -14.17 -7.53
N ASN A 16 -4.06 -13.30 -7.10
CA ASN A 16 -5.21 -13.63 -6.25
C ASN A 16 -4.89 -14.26 -4.88
N GLN A 17 -3.63 -14.23 -4.46
CA GLN A 17 -3.20 -14.72 -3.15
C GLN A 17 -3.48 -13.69 -2.04
N PRO A 18 -3.97 -14.12 -0.86
CA PRO A 18 -4.25 -13.22 0.25
C PRO A 18 -2.97 -12.74 0.93
N VAL A 19 -3.00 -11.48 1.37
CA VAL A 19 -1.99 -10.82 2.17
C VAL A 19 -2.69 -10.37 3.45
N VAL A 20 -2.42 -11.08 4.53
CA VAL A 20 -3.17 -11.02 5.78
C VAL A 20 -2.56 -10.01 6.75
N PHE A 21 -3.40 -9.41 7.57
CA PHE A 21 -2.95 -8.55 8.67
C PHE A 21 -2.08 -9.36 9.64
N THR A 22 -0.93 -8.80 10.01
CA THR A 22 0.02 -9.44 10.95
C THR A 22 0.13 -8.69 12.26
N GLY A 23 -0.11 -7.37 12.26
CA GLY A 23 -0.02 -6.54 13.45
C GLY A 23 0.16 -5.08 13.12
N GLN A 24 0.14 -4.24 14.15
CA GLN A 24 0.42 -2.81 14.04
C GLN A 24 1.57 -2.43 14.96
N TYR A 25 2.34 -1.41 14.58
CA TYR A 25 3.39 -0.84 15.41
C TYR A 25 3.34 0.68 15.33
N PHE A 26 3.75 1.34 16.40
CA PHE A 26 3.90 2.79 16.40
C PHE A 26 5.29 3.14 15.85
N ASP A 27 5.31 3.90 14.76
CA ASP A 27 6.53 4.39 14.13
C ASP A 27 6.88 5.73 14.78
N VAL A 28 7.82 5.71 15.73
CA VAL A 28 8.20 6.86 16.57
C VAL A 28 8.81 7.99 15.72
N GLU A 29 9.58 7.65 14.69
CA GLU A 29 10.19 8.65 13.79
C GLU A 29 9.14 9.42 12.99
N LYS A 30 8.02 8.77 12.68
CA LYS A 30 6.94 9.34 11.85
C LYS A 30 5.72 9.76 12.65
N ASP A 31 5.74 9.54 13.96
CA ASP A 31 4.65 9.78 14.91
C ASP A 31 3.31 9.17 14.46
N LYS A 32 3.35 7.94 13.92
CA LYS A 32 2.21 7.31 13.24
C LYS A 32 2.08 5.84 13.55
N THR A 33 0.85 5.38 13.76
CA THR A 33 0.53 3.96 13.88
C THR A 33 0.47 3.29 12.51
N VAL A 34 1.41 2.39 12.22
CA VAL A 34 1.51 1.69 10.94
C VAL A 34 0.97 0.27 11.08
N ARG A 35 0.03 -0.10 10.21
CA ARG A 35 -0.47 -1.48 10.09
C ARG A 35 0.40 -2.28 9.13
N ARG A 36 0.73 -3.52 9.49
CA ARG A 36 1.59 -4.42 8.71
C ARG A 36 0.80 -5.64 8.25
N TYR A 37 0.96 -5.94 6.98
CA TYR A 37 0.37 -7.12 6.34
C TYR A 37 1.48 -7.97 5.72
N LYS A 38 1.27 -9.28 5.68
CA LYS A 38 2.24 -10.27 5.21
C LYS A 38 1.59 -11.22 4.21
N GLY A 39 2.25 -11.43 3.07
CA GLY A 39 1.82 -12.46 2.13
C GLY A 39 2.08 -13.86 2.68
N THR A 40 1.09 -14.74 2.58
CA THR A 40 1.20 -16.12 3.07
C THR A 40 1.80 -17.05 2.02
N ALA A 41 1.38 -16.89 0.75
CA ALA A 41 1.80 -17.74 -0.37
C ALA A 41 2.99 -17.18 -1.19
N CYS A 42 3.69 -16.15 -0.70
CA CYS A 42 4.75 -15.52 -1.48
C CYS A 42 5.97 -16.41 -1.70
N ILE A 43 6.23 -17.39 -0.82
CA ILE A 43 7.41 -18.27 -0.91
C ILE A 43 7.30 -19.21 -2.12
N THR A 44 6.10 -19.72 -2.38
CA THR A 44 5.82 -20.68 -3.47
C THR A 44 5.39 -19.99 -4.76
N CYS A 45 5.35 -18.65 -4.78
CA CYS A 45 4.89 -17.87 -5.91
C CYS A 45 5.99 -17.77 -6.99
N GLN A 46 5.72 -18.26 -8.20
CA GLN A 46 6.68 -18.19 -9.32
C GLN A 46 6.99 -16.75 -9.76
N SER A 47 6.03 -15.85 -9.61
CA SER A 47 6.19 -14.42 -9.91
C SER A 47 6.69 -13.61 -8.71
N GLN A 48 7.10 -14.26 -7.61
CA GLN A 48 7.64 -13.62 -6.41
C GLN A 48 8.73 -12.60 -6.75
N SER A 49 9.68 -12.97 -7.60
CA SER A 49 10.81 -12.11 -8.01
C SER A 49 10.37 -10.79 -8.66
N LYS A 50 9.17 -10.75 -9.27
CA LYS A 50 8.57 -9.54 -9.86
C LYS A 50 8.01 -8.59 -8.79
N TYR A 51 7.58 -9.12 -7.65
CA TYR A 51 6.85 -8.35 -6.63
C TYR A 51 7.65 -8.11 -5.35
N THR A 52 8.62 -8.97 -5.01
CA THR A 52 9.46 -8.82 -3.82
C THR A 52 10.90 -9.19 -4.12
N LYS A 53 11.82 -8.30 -3.75
CA LYS A 53 13.27 -8.51 -3.84
C LYS A 53 13.89 -8.91 -2.49
N ARG A 54 13.06 -9.15 -1.47
CA ARG A 54 13.53 -9.47 -0.12
C ARG A 54 14.08 -10.89 -0.08
N LYS A 55 15.25 -11.11 0.56
CA LYS A 55 15.86 -12.44 0.74
C LYS A 55 14.91 -13.50 1.32
N GLY A 56 13.99 -13.11 2.20
CA GLY A 56 13.01 -14.02 2.79
C GLY A 56 11.81 -14.36 1.89
N GLY A 57 11.74 -13.85 0.66
CA GLY A 57 10.71 -14.19 -0.31
C GLY A 57 9.29 -13.69 0.02
N ILE A 58 9.05 -13.18 1.22
CA ILE A 58 7.74 -12.73 1.65
C ILE A 58 7.58 -11.22 1.45
N ARG A 59 6.50 -10.84 0.75
CA ARG A 59 6.10 -9.44 0.61
C ARG A 59 5.45 -8.98 1.91
N HIS A 60 5.90 -7.83 2.40
CA HIS A 60 5.23 -7.08 3.46
C HIS A 60 4.61 -5.83 2.89
N LEU A 61 3.37 -5.54 3.27
CA LEU A 61 2.70 -4.28 2.98
C LEU A 61 2.57 -3.50 4.28
N LYS A 62 2.69 -2.18 4.17
CA LYS A 62 2.42 -1.24 5.25
C LYS A 62 1.22 -0.42 4.82
N MET A 63 0.26 -0.23 5.72
CA MET A 63 -0.82 0.73 5.53
C MET A 63 -0.62 1.84 6.55
N TYR A 64 -0.56 3.07 6.04
CA TYR A 64 -0.38 4.25 6.85
C TYR A 64 -1.74 4.86 7.23
N PRO A 65 -1.81 5.55 8.37
CA PRO A 65 -3.04 6.25 8.73
C PRO A 65 -3.31 7.36 7.71
N HIS A 66 -4.59 7.54 7.36
CA HIS A 66 -5.07 8.53 6.39
C HIS A 66 -4.60 8.37 4.93
N GLU A 67 -3.99 7.25 4.56
CA GLU A 67 -3.52 6.98 3.19
C GLU A 67 -4.65 7.08 2.14
N ALA A 68 -5.87 6.66 2.50
CA ALA A 68 -7.04 6.82 1.65
C ALA A 68 -7.37 8.30 1.37
N ALA A 69 -7.31 9.15 2.40
CA ALA A 69 -7.56 10.59 2.25
C ALA A 69 -6.47 11.26 1.41
N GLN A 70 -5.21 10.88 1.61
CA GLN A 70 -4.09 11.36 0.80
C GLN A 70 -4.26 10.98 -0.68
N ASN A 71 -4.66 9.74 -0.97
CA ASN A 71 -4.91 9.29 -2.33
C ASN A 71 -6.03 10.08 -3.01
N ILE A 72 -7.09 10.43 -2.28
CA ILE A 72 -8.16 11.31 -2.79
C ILE A 72 -7.61 12.70 -3.11
N MET A 73 -6.79 13.29 -2.24
CA MET A 73 -6.18 14.60 -2.49
C MET A 73 -5.25 14.57 -3.71
N ILE A 74 -4.41 13.52 -3.82
CA ILE A 74 -3.53 13.32 -4.98
C ILE A 74 -4.36 13.17 -6.27
N ALA A 75 -5.46 12.41 -6.23
CA ALA A 75 -6.33 12.24 -7.39
C ALA A 75 -6.95 13.58 -7.83
N LYS A 76 -7.39 14.42 -6.87
CA LYS A 76 -7.90 15.77 -7.17
C LYS A 76 -6.83 16.66 -7.83
N MET A 77 -5.58 16.57 -7.37
CA MET A 77 -4.46 17.37 -7.91
C MET A 77 -3.91 16.85 -9.26
N LYS A 78 -4.33 15.67 -9.73
CA LYS A 78 -3.87 15.12 -11.01
C LYS A 78 -4.56 15.75 -12.22
N THR A 79 -5.69 16.44 -12.04
CA THR A 79 -6.42 17.08 -13.14
C THR A 79 -5.60 18.20 -13.75
N GLN A 80 -5.75 18.39 -15.06
CA GLN A 80 -5.01 19.42 -15.80
C GLN A 80 -5.36 20.82 -15.29
N GLU A 81 -6.65 21.06 -15.02
CA GLU A 81 -7.17 22.30 -14.44
C GLU A 81 -6.53 22.63 -13.08
N ALA A 82 -6.40 21.63 -12.19
CA ALA A 82 -5.77 21.84 -10.88
C ALA A 82 -4.28 22.18 -11.01
N LYS A 83 -3.58 21.56 -11.97
CA LYS A 83 -2.16 21.86 -12.25
C LYS A 83 -1.98 23.25 -12.80
N GLU A 84 -2.86 23.70 -13.69
CA GLU A 84 -2.81 25.04 -14.28
C GLU A 84 -3.10 26.12 -13.23
N LEU A 85 -4.12 25.93 -12.39
CA LEU A 85 -4.40 26.82 -11.26
C LEU A 85 -3.25 26.87 -10.24
N TYR A 86 -2.57 25.76 -9.99
CA TYR A 86 -1.44 25.71 -9.06
C TYR A 86 -0.20 26.42 -9.63
N LYS A 87 0.05 26.31 -10.95
CA LYS A 87 1.14 27.03 -11.63
C LYS A 87 0.99 28.55 -11.54
N LEU A 88 -0.25 29.07 -11.54
CA LEU A 88 -0.53 30.49 -11.37
C LEU A 88 -0.22 31.04 -9.95
N ARG A 89 0.07 30.15 -8.99
CA ARG A 89 0.49 30.54 -7.63
C ARG A 89 2.01 30.65 -7.45
N GLN A 90 2.80 30.30 -8.47
CA GLN A 90 4.23 30.62 -8.53
C GLN A 90 4.44 32.00 -9.14
#